data_AF-A0A974SHS0-F1
#
_entry.id   AF-A0A974SHS0-F1
#
_cell.length_a   1.000
_cell.length_b   1.000
_cell.length_c   1.000
_cell.angle_alpha   90.00
_cell.angle_beta   90.00
_cell.angle_gamma   90.00
#
_symmetry.space_group_name_H-M   'P 1'
#
loop_
_entity.id
_entity.type
_entity.pdbx_description
1 polymer ?
#
loop_
_entity_poly.entity_id
_entity_poly.type
_entity_poly.pdbx_seq_one_letter_code
_entity_poly.pdbx_strand_id
1 'polypeptide(L)'
;MPNAEKVSVTMTPEMMQAIRESVESGEFASTSEAMRDAVRVWRRERLEFAERLEAVRARVQRSMNDPRPSVSADDADGAMARFMKAEQEAAKRAAR
;
A
#
# COMPACT_ATOMS: atom_id res chain seq x y z
N MET A 1 34.24 -0.29 5.90
CA MET A 1 33.19 -1.34 5.91
C MET A 1 32.15 -0.89 6.92
N PRO A 2 30.85 -0.77 6.57
CA PRO A 2 29.89 -0.38 7.59
C PRO A 2 29.83 -1.50 8.63
N ASN A 3 30.16 -1.18 9.87
CA ASN A 3 30.14 -2.14 10.98
C ASN A 3 28.71 -2.65 11.13
N ALA A 4 28.53 -3.97 11.01
CA ALA A 4 27.28 -4.61 11.39
C ALA A 4 27.19 -4.63 12.91
N GLU A 5 26.11 -4.07 13.46
CA GLU A 5 25.81 -4.14 14.89
C GLU A 5 25.12 -5.47 15.21
N LYS A 6 25.54 -6.14 16.28
CA LYS A 6 24.90 -7.37 16.76
C LYS A 6 23.77 -7.01 17.72
N VAL A 7 22.58 -7.52 17.43
CA VAL A 7 21.39 -7.36 18.27
C VAL A 7 20.91 -8.75 18.70
N SER A 8 20.54 -8.90 19.97
CA SER A 8 19.85 -10.10 20.47
C SER A 8 18.34 -9.86 20.42
N VAL A 9 17.60 -10.75 19.78
CA VAL A 9 16.15 -10.64 19.61
C VAL A 9 15.52 -11.98 19.96
N THR A 10 14.45 -11.94 20.75
CA THR A 10 13.62 -13.12 21.04
C THR A 10 12.59 -13.28 19.93
N MET A 11 12.53 -14.47 19.33
CA MET A 11 11.56 -14.83 18.29
C MET A 11 10.80 -16.08 18.72
N THR A 12 9.58 -16.25 18.20
CA THR A 12 8.81 -17.47 18.48
C THR A 12 9.49 -18.69 17.88
N PRO A 13 9.25 -19.91 18.43
CA PRO A 13 9.82 -21.14 17.86
C PRO A 13 9.46 -21.33 16.38
N GLU A 14 8.23 -20.99 16.00
CA GLU A 14 7.71 -21.05 14.63
C GLU A 14 8.49 -20.11 13.68
N MET A 15 8.70 -18.84 14.07
CA MET A 15 9.48 -17.91 13.26
C MET A 15 10.93 -18.38 13.09
N MET A 16 11.53 -18.90 14.16
CA MET A 16 12.88 -19.45 14.10
C MET A 16 12.97 -20.70 13.23
N GLN A 17 11.92 -21.52 13.19
CA GLN A 17 11.83 -22.68 12.32
C GLN A 17 11.76 -22.24 10.85
N ALA A 18 10.87 -21.30 10.50
CA ALA A 18 10.78 -20.78 9.14
C ALA A 18 12.11 -20.20 8.63
N ILE A 19 12.83 -19.46 9.48
CA ILE A 19 14.15 -18.92 9.13
C ILE A 19 15.17 -20.05 8.90
N ARG A 20 15.17 -21.09 9.74
CA ARG A 20 16.08 -22.24 9.57
C ARG A 20 15.79 -22.99 8.28
N GLU A 21 14.52 -23.29 8.00
CA GLU A 21 14.10 -23.97 6.78
C GLU A 21 14.52 -23.19 5.52
N SER A 22 14.42 -21.86 5.55
CA SER A 22 14.86 -21.00 4.44
C SER A 22 16.39 -21.01 4.24
N VAL A 23 17.17 -21.21 5.32
CA VAL A 23 18.63 -21.35 5.22
C VAL A 23 19.00 -22.75 4.74
N GLU A 24 18.33 -23.78 5.27
CA GLU A 24 18.54 -25.19 4.89
C GLU A 24 18.17 -25.46 3.43
N SER A 25 17.15 -24.77 2.90
CA SER A 25 16.76 -24.83 1.48
C SER A 25 17.75 -24.12 0.55
N GLY A 26 18.65 -23.30 1.10
CA GLY A 26 19.59 -22.48 0.34
C GLY A 26 19.01 -21.16 -0.18
N GLU A 27 17.80 -20.76 0.23
CA GLU A 27 17.24 -19.45 -0.10
C GLU A 27 18.08 -18.31 0.51
N PHE A 28 18.62 -18.53 1.72
CA PHE A 28 19.55 -17.61 2.37
C PHE A 28 20.82 -18.34 2.82
N ALA A 29 21.98 -17.68 2.72
CA ALA A 29 23.25 -18.25 3.17
C ALA A 29 23.41 -18.25 4.70
N SER A 30 22.59 -17.47 5.42
CA SER A 30 22.61 -17.42 6.89
C SER A 30 21.34 -16.82 7.48
N THR A 31 21.08 -17.10 8.77
CA THR A 31 20.02 -16.44 9.56
C THR A 31 20.15 -14.92 9.53
N SER A 32 21.39 -14.39 9.62
CA SER A 32 21.61 -12.94 9.57
C SER A 32 21.26 -12.32 8.23
N GLU A 33 21.37 -13.07 7.14
CA GLU A 33 20.94 -12.61 5.82
C GLU A 33 19.41 -12.58 5.70
N ALA A 34 18.73 -13.66 6.11
CA ALA A 34 17.28 -13.71 6.17
C ALA A 34 16.71 -12.57 7.04
N MET A 35 17.31 -12.29 8.19
CA MET A 35 16.90 -11.17 9.05
C MET A 35 17.13 -9.80 8.41
N ARG A 36 18.25 -9.60 7.71
CA ARG A 36 18.47 -8.35 6.96
C ARG A 36 17.44 -8.19 5.85
N ASP A 37 17.08 -9.26 5.17
CA ASP A 37 16.05 -9.22 4.13
C ASP A 37 14.67 -8.89 4.71
N ALA A 38 14.26 -9.55 5.79
CA ALA A 38 13.04 -9.25 6.51
C ALA A 38 12.95 -7.76 6.90
N VAL A 39 14.05 -7.16 7.37
CA VAL A 39 14.11 -5.72 7.68
C VAL A 39 13.95 -4.86 6.41
N ARG A 40 14.52 -5.27 5.26
CA ARG A 40 14.33 -4.54 3.99
C ARG A 40 12.88 -4.58 3.53
N VAL A 41 12.25 -5.75 3.57
CA VAL A 41 10.83 -5.93 3.24
C VAL A 41 9.96 -5.05 4.15
N TRP A 42 10.18 -5.14 5.46
CA TRP A 42 9.46 -4.32 6.44
C TRP A 42 9.61 -2.81 6.17
N ARG A 43 10.82 -2.33 5.85
CA ARG A 43 11.03 -0.91 5.51
C ARG A 43 10.30 -0.52 4.24
N ARG A 44 10.32 -1.37 3.20
CA ARG A 44 9.60 -1.13 1.94
C ARG A 44 8.10 -1.00 2.19
N GLU A 45 7.50 -1.94 2.91
CA GLU A 45 6.07 -1.90 3.26
C GLU A 45 5.68 -0.62 4.00
N ARG A 46 6.53 -0.16 4.94
CA ARG A 46 6.29 1.09 5.67
C ARG A 46 6.36 2.33 4.77
N LEU A 47 7.28 2.36 3.81
CA LEU A 47 7.36 3.45 2.83
C LEU A 47 6.13 3.47 1.95
N GLU A 48 5.74 2.32 1.38
CA GLU A 48 4.53 2.19 0.56
C GLU A 48 3.27 2.60 1.35
N PHE A 49 3.17 2.20 2.61
CA PHE A 49 2.05 2.60 3.46
C PHE A 49 2.04 4.12 3.71
N ALA A 50 3.20 4.72 3.99
CA ALA A 50 3.32 6.15 4.20
C ALA A 50 2.89 6.95 2.95
N GLU A 51 3.35 6.53 1.77
CA GLU A 51 2.96 7.15 0.49
C GLU A 51 1.46 7.04 0.24
N ARG A 52 0.87 5.85 0.45
CA ARG A 52 -0.59 5.66 0.32
C ARG A 52 -1.36 6.53 1.29
N LEU A 53 -0.90 6.63 2.54
CA LEU A 53 -1.52 7.46 3.56
C LEU A 53 -1.45 8.94 3.19
N GLU A 54 -0.31 9.40 2.66
CA GLU A 54 -0.13 10.78 2.19
C GLU A 54 -1.06 11.08 1.01
N ALA A 55 -1.21 10.17 0.05
CA ALA A 55 -2.15 10.32 -1.06
C ALA A 55 -3.61 10.45 -0.58
N VAL A 56 -4.01 9.65 0.43
CA VAL A 56 -5.33 9.75 1.05
C VAL A 56 -5.51 11.09 1.77
N ARG A 57 -4.53 11.50 2.59
CA ARG A 57 -4.56 12.80 3.29
C ARG A 57 -4.67 13.96 2.31
N ALA A 58 -3.91 13.93 1.22
CA ALA A 58 -3.99 14.95 0.18
C ALA A 58 -5.38 14.99 -0.48
N ARG A 59 -6.02 13.84 -0.73
CA ARG A 59 -7.38 13.77 -1.27
C ARG A 59 -8.42 14.34 -0.30
N VAL A 60 -8.31 14.00 0.99
CA VAL A 60 -9.19 14.53 2.04
C VAL A 60 -9.01 16.05 2.15
N GLN A 61 -7.77 16.53 2.19
CA GLN A 61 -7.50 17.97 2.29
C GLN A 61 -8.04 18.74 1.08
N ARG A 62 -7.90 18.19 -0.14
CA ARG A 62 -8.52 18.78 -1.34
C ARG A 62 -10.04 18.86 -1.21
N SER A 63 -10.68 17.84 -0.66
CA SER A 63 -12.13 17.84 -0.43
C SER A 63 -12.55 18.85 0.64
N MET A 64 -11.77 18.99 1.71
CA MET A 64 -12.05 19.96 2.78
C MET A 64 -11.85 21.41 2.30
N ASN A 65 -10.90 21.63 1.39
CA ASN A 65 -10.61 22.94 0.81
C ASN A 65 -11.46 23.25 -0.43
N ASP A 66 -12.40 22.37 -0.81
CA ASP A 66 -13.25 22.58 -1.96
C ASP A 66 -14.26 23.71 -1.65
N PRO A 67 -14.27 24.81 -2.41
CA PRO A 67 -15.17 25.93 -2.17
C PRO A 67 -16.61 25.64 -2.60
N ARG A 68 -16.86 24.53 -3.31
CA ARG A 68 -18.21 24.16 -3.76
C ARG A 68 -19.09 23.81 -2.56
N PRO A 69 -20.39 24.15 -2.60
CA PRO A 69 -21.30 23.81 -1.51
C PRO A 69 -21.47 22.30 -1.38
N SER A 70 -21.72 21.85 -0.15
CA SER A 70 -22.17 20.47 0.11
C SER A 70 -23.47 20.19 -0.63
N VAL A 71 -23.58 18.97 -1.17
CA VAL A 71 -24.78 18.49 -1.86
C VAL A 71 -25.46 17.41 -1.04
N SER A 72 -26.77 17.24 -1.24
CA SER A 72 -27.51 16.11 -0.66
C SER A 72 -27.09 14.79 -1.34
N ALA A 73 -27.39 13.66 -0.69
CA ALA A 73 -27.16 12.35 -1.28
C ALA A 73 -27.95 12.18 -2.60
N ASP A 74 -29.21 12.60 -2.62
CA ASP A 74 -30.07 12.52 -3.81
C ASP A 74 -29.51 13.34 -4.98
N ASP A 75 -29.00 14.54 -4.71
CA ASP A 75 -28.38 15.40 -5.72
C ASP A 75 -27.09 14.77 -6.27
N ALA A 76 -26.27 14.18 -5.39
CA ALA A 76 -25.04 13.50 -5.75
C ALA A 76 -25.31 12.26 -6.62
N ASP A 77 -26.29 11.43 -6.24
CA ASP A 77 -26.68 10.24 -6.98
C ASP A 77 -27.25 10.61 -8.36
N GLY A 78 -28.10 11.64 -8.42
CA GLY A 78 -28.62 12.17 -9.67
C GLY A 78 -27.51 12.68 -10.59
N ALA A 79 -26.51 13.38 -10.04
CA ALA A 79 -25.34 13.84 -10.80
C ALA A 79 -24.49 12.67 -11.32
N MET A 80 -24.27 11.65 -10.49
CA MET A 80 -23.50 10.45 -10.85
C MET A 80 -24.21 9.66 -11.97
N ALA A 81 -25.52 9.47 -11.87
CA ALA A 81 -26.30 8.79 -12.91
C ALA A 81 -26.21 9.50 -14.27
N ARG A 82 -26.28 10.85 -14.27
CA ARG A 82 -26.12 11.66 -15.49
C ARG A 82 -24.72 11.51 -16.09
N PHE A 83 -23.69 11.54 -15.25
CA PHE A 83 -22.30 11.34 -15.68
C PHE A 83 -22.10 9.96 -16.33
N MET A 84 -22.54 8.89 -15.66
CA MET A 84 -22.41 7.53 -16.17
C MET A 84 -23.15 7.31 -17.49
N LYS A 85 -24.34 7.91 -17.65
CA LYS A 85 -25.09 7.85 -18.91
C LYS A 85 -24.33 8.55 -20.05
N ALA A 86 -23.76 9.72 -19.80
CA ALA A 86 -22.99 10.46 -20.79
C ALA A 86 -21.75 9.67 -21.26
N GLU A 87 -21.02 9.05 -20.33
CA GLU A 87 -19.87 8.18 -20.63
C GLU A 87 -20.26 6.98 -21.52
N GLN A 88 -21.40 6.33 -21.22
CA GLN A 88 -21.89 5.22 -22.05
C GLN A 88 -22.28 5.66 -23.45
N GLU A 89 -22.94 6.81 -23.60
CA GLU A 89 -23.31 7.36 -24.90
C GLU A 89 -22.06 7.76 -25.71
N ALA A 90 -21.05 8.33 -25.06
CA ALA A 90 -19.78 8.67 -25.69
C ALA A 90 -19.04 7.41 -26.17
N ALA A 91 -18.96 6.37 -25.34
CA ALA A 91 -18.35 5.09 -25.71
C ALA A 91 -19.08 4.44 -26.91
N LYS A 92 -20.42 4.48 -26.94
CA LYS A 92 -21.21 3.97 -28.08
C LYS A 92 -20.98 4.76 -29.37
N ARG A 93 -20.79 6.07 -29.28
CA ARG A 93 -20.48 6.92 -30.44
C ARG A 93 -19.07 6.67 -30.97
N ALA A 94 -18.10 6.45 -30.10
CA ALA A 94 -16.73 6.14 -30.48
C ALA A 94 -16.57 4.75 -31.13
N ALA A 95 -17.50 3.82 -30.87
CA ALA A 95 -17.50 2.48 -31.44
C ALA A 95 -18.26 2.35 -32.78
N ARG A 96 -18.79 3.45 -33.32
CA ARG A 96 -19.55 3.49 -34.59
C ARG A 96 -18.73 4.20 -35.67
#